data_AF-A0A7W0Q8P4-F1
#
_entry.id   AF-A0A7W0Q8P4-F1
#
_cell.length_a   1.000
_cell.length_b   1.000
_cell.length_c   1.000
_cell.angle_alpha   90.00
_cell.angle_beta   90.00
_cell.angle_gamma   90.00
#
_symmetry.space_group_name_H-M   'P 1'
#
loop_
_entity.id
_entity.type
_entity.pdbx_description
1 polymer ?
#
loop_
_entity_poly.entity_id
_entity_poly.type
_entity_poly.pdbx_seq_one_letter_code
_entity_poly.pdbx_strand_id
1 'polypeptide(L)'
;HPAQLAAWQRTAHATTARRLPVRPEGRCLACHATGEAPAGPAIAIEVGCEACHGAGAHYAADDIMRNPVVARALGLVDIKTPKVRDAVCVGCHARSTRSTVFDRDAPVHPIQAPAKSSP
;
A
#
# COMPACT_ATOMS: atom_id res chain seq x y z
N HIS A 1 -13.70 2.59 0.43
CA HIS A 1 -13.10 2.34 1.76
C HIS A 1 -12.59 3.62 2.46
N PRO A 2 -13.47 4.48 3.01
CA PRO A 2 -13.07 5.79 3.56
C PRO A 2 -12.17 5.72 4.80
N ALA A 3 -12.44 4.79 5.72
CA ALA A 3 -11.66 4.67 6.96
C ALA A 3 -10.22 4.19 6.69
N GLN A 4 -10.06 3.26 5.74
CA GLN A 4 -8.76 2.79 5.24
C GLN A 4 -7.98 3.95 4.61
N LEU A 5 -8.64 4.74 3.75
CA LEU A 5 -8.03 5.90 3.11
C LEU A 5 -7.52 6.91 4.16
N ALA A 6 -8.36 7.28 5.12
CA ALA A 6 -7.99 8.20 6.20
C ALA A 6 -6.84 7.66 7.05
N ALA A 7 -6.79 6.35 7.31
CA ALA A 7 -5.69 5.73 8.03
C ALA A 7 -4.39 5.73 7.22
N TRP A 8 -4.45 5.38 5.94
CA TRP A 8 -3.30 5.37 5.03
C TRP A 8 -2.69 6.76 4.83
N GLN A 9 -3.50 7.82 4.73
CA GLN A 9 -3.03 9.20 4.55
C GLN A 9 -2.07 9.68 5.65
N ARG A 10 -2.08 9.05 6.84
CA ARG A 10 -1.19 9.37 7.96
C ARG A 10 0.14 8.64 7.93
N THR A 11 0.37 7.79 6.93
CA THR A 11 1.57 6.93 6.85
C THR A 11 2.69 7.60 6.07
N ALA A 12 3.92 7.09 6.23
CA ALA A 12 5.06 7.52 5.41
C ALA A 12 4.85 7.19 3.91
N HIS A 13 4.15 6.09 3.62
CA HIS A 13 3.81 5.65 2.27
C HIS A 13 3.01 6.69 1.48
N ALA A 14 2.04 7.35 2.14
CA ALA A 14 1.24 8.42 1.55
C ALA A 14 2.00 9.72 1.30
N THR A 15 3.15 9.92 1.94
CA THR A 15 3.90 11.19 1.90
C THR A 15 5.24 11.07 1.17
N THR A 16 5.40 10.02 0.37
CA THR A 16 6.65 9.68 -0.31
C THR A 16 7.20 10.82 -1.18
N ALA A 17 6.34 11.48 -1.97
CA ALA A 17 6.71 12.64 -2.80
C ALA A 17 7.38 13.78 -2.02
N ARG A 18 7.11 13.93 -0.70
CA ARG A 18 7.72 14.99 0.13
C ARG A 18 9.20 14.75 0.42
N ARG A 19 9.69 13.52 0.21
CA ARG A 19 11.06 13.09 0.50
C ARG A 19 11.90 12.84 -0.75
N LEU A 20 11.29 12.91 -1.93
CA LEU A 20 11.95 12.69 -3.21
C LEU A 20 12.24 14.03 -3.92
N PRO A 21 13.28 14.10 -4.77
CA PRO A 21 13.46 15.23 -5.66
C PRO A 21 12.27 15.35 -6.63
N VAL A 22 12.10 16.53 -7.24
CA VAL A 22 11.00 16.82 -8.19
C VAL A 22 10.97 15.85 -9.37
N ARG A 23 12.12 15.28 -9.75
CA ARG A 23 12.26 14.27 -10.80
C ARG A 23 13.08 13.09 -10.27
N PRO A 24 12.46 12.16 -9.53
CA PRO A 24 13.14 10.98 -9.03
C PRO A 24 13.50 10.04 -10.17
N GLU A 25 14.66 9.41 -10.08
CA GLU A 25 15.08 8.41 -11.04
C GLU A 25 14.25 7.12 -10.90
N GLY A 26 14.15 6.33 -11.99
CA GLY A 26 13.34 5.11 -12.01
C GLY A 26 13.68 4.11 -10.88
N ARG A 27 14.97 4.00 -10.51
CA ARG A 27 15.40 3.15 -9.39
C ARG A 27 14.80 3.56 -8.03
N CYS A 28 14.53 4.85 -7.82
CA CYS A 28 13.90 5.35 -6.60
C CYS A 28 12.42 4.98 -6.60
N LEU A 29 11.78 5.10 -7.76
CA LEU A 29 10.37 4.79 -7.96
C LEU A 29 10.05 3.29 -7.77
N ALA A 30 11.05 2.41 -7.86
CA ALA A 30 10.91 0.98 -7.56
C ALA A 30 10.35 0.67 -6.16
N CYS A 31 10.53 1.58 -5.19
CA CYS A 31 10.00 1.44 -3.83
C CYS A 31 9.12 2.62 -3.39
N HIS A 32 9.15 3.72 -4.13
CA HIS A 32 8.63 5.02 -3.72
C HIS A 32 7.51 5.53 -4.63
N ALA A 33 6.86 4.62 -5.34
CA ALA A 33 5.73 4.92 -6.21
C ALA A 33 4.75 3.74 -6.25
N THR A 34 3.60 4.01 -6.88
CA THR A 34 2.63 3.00 -7.30
C THR A 34 2.72 2.84 -8.80
N GLY A 35 2.52 1.63 -9.30
CA GLY A 35 2.60 1.29 -10.72
C GLY A 35 3.68 0.25 -10.99
N GLU A 36 4.26 0.30 -12.18
CA GLU A 36 5.14 -0.74 -12.71
C GLU A 36 6.63 -0.37 -12.62
N ALA A 37 6.97 0.77 -12.02
CA ALA A 37 8.35 1.20 -11.86
C ALA A 37 9.20 0.15 -11.12
N PRO A 38 10.46 -0.09 -11.52
CA PRO A 38 11.20 0.59 -12.59
C PRO A 38 10.99 -0.05 -13.97
N ALA A 39 10.26 -1.17 -14.06
CA ALA A 39 10.06 -1.91 -15.31
C ALA A 39 9.08 -1.22 -16.26
N GLY A 40 8.22 -0.36 -15.73
CA GLY A 40 7.23 0.42 -16.45
C GLY A 40 6.93 1.77 -15.77
N PRO A 41 5.81 2.41 -16.12
CA PRO A 41 5.48 3.73 -15.60
C PRO A 41 5.10 3.68 -14.11
N ALA A 42 5.56 4.69 -13.36
CA ALA A 42 4.93 5.06 -12.10
C ALA A 42 3.65 5.86 -12.41
N ILE A 43 2.53 5.49 -11.79
CA ILE A 43 1.26 6.20 -11.93
C ILE A 43 1.06 7.25 -10.82
N ALA A 44 1.78 7.12 -9.71
CA ALA A 44 1.75 8.07 -8.60
C ALA A 44 3.06 8.01 -7.78
N ILE A 45 3.47 9.13 -7.16
CA ILE A 45 4.70 9.23 -6.34
C ILE A 45 4.33 9.08 -4.85
N GLU A 46 3.59 8.01 -4.57
CA GLU A 46 3.24 7.49 -3.25
C GLU A 46 3.17 5.97 -3.31
N VAL A 47 3.34 5.31 -2.17
CA VAL A 47 3.06 3.88 -2.04
C VAL A 47 1.58 3.75 -1.68
N GLY A 48 0.74 3.73 -2.71
CA GLY A 48 -0.71 3.71 -2.65
C GLY A 48 -1.29 2.32 -2.39
N CYS A 49 -2.61 2.20 -2.46
CA CYS A 49 -3.32 0.95 -2.17
C CYS A 49 -2.82 -0.21 -3.05
N GLU A 50 -2.62 0.05 -4.34
CA GLU A 50 -2.28 -0.94 -5.35
C GLU A 50 -0.84 -1.46 -5.22
N ALA A 51 0.05 -0.70 -4.58
CA ALA A 51 1.41 -1.14 -4.30
C ALA A 51 1.45 -2.35 -3.35
N CYS A 52 0.42 -2.53 -2.52
CA CYS A 52 0.28 -3.69 -1.63
C CYS A 52 -0.82 -4.66 -2.07
N HIS A 53 -1.92 -4.13 -2.61
CA HIS A 53 -3.14 -4.89 -2.90
C HIS A 53 -3.26 -5.34 -4.36
N GLY A 54 -2.28 -5.06 -5.22
CA GLY A 54 -2.32 -5.39 -6.64
C GLY A 54 -2.99 -4.30 -7.48
N ALA A 55 -2.96 -4.47 -8.81
CA ALA A 55 -3.57 -3.51 -9.73
C ALA A 55 -5.11 -3.55 -9.61
N GLY A 56 -5.72 -2.38 -9.36
CA GLY A 56 -7.14 -2.24 -9.04
C GLY A 56 -8.07 -2.20 -10.23
N ALA A 57 -7.56 -2.18 -11.46
CA ALA A 57 -8.36 -1.99 -12.68
C ALA A 57 -9.58 -2.91 -12.79
N HIS A 58 -9.50 -4.13 -12.24
CA HIS A 58 -10.58 -5.12 -12.28
C HIS A 58 -11.43 -5.20 -11.00
N TYR A 59 -11.02 -4.58 -9.89
CA TYR A 59 -11.76 -4.65 -8.62
C TYR A 59 -12.05 -3.30 -7.97
N ALA A 60 -11.72 -2.17 -8.63
CA ALA A 60 -11.85 -0.84 -8.05
C ALA A 60 -13.30 -0.37 -7.80
N ALA A 61 -14.28 -0.96 -8.48
CA ALA A 61 -15.70 -0.66 -8.24
C ALA A 61 -16.08 -0.98 -6.78
N ASP A 62 -16.84 -0.10 -6.12
CA ASP A 62 -17.06 -0.17 -4.67
C ASP A 62 -17.76 -1.48 -4.25
N ASP A 63 -18.74 -1.95 -5.02
CA ASP A 63 -19.44 -3.20 -4.79
C ASP A 63 -18.52 -4.42 -4.96
N ILE A 64 -17.64 -4.40 -5.96
CA ILE A 64 -16.63 -5.44 -6.19
C ILE A 64 -15.59 -5.46 -5.08
N MET A 65 -15.01 -4.31 -4.75
CA MET A 65 -13.94 -4.19 -3.75
C MET A 65 -14.40 -4.65 -2.36
N ARG A 66 -15.66 -4.40 -2.03
CA ARG A 66 -16.28 -4.83 -0.76
C ARG A 66 -16.60 -6.32 -0.71
N ASN A 67 -16.67 -7.00 -1.85
CA ASN A 67 -16.83 -8.44 -1.91
C ASN A 67 -15.46 -9.12 -1.90
N PRO A 68 -15.00 -9.69 -0.75
CA PRO A 68 -13.65 -10.18 -0.62
C PRO A 68 -13.38 -11.45 -1.44
N VAL A 69 -14.43 -12.17 -1.87
CA VAL A 69 -14.27 -13.35 -2.75
C VAL A 69 -14.04 -12.87 -4.18
N VAL A 70 -14.89 -11.98 -4.68
CA VAL A 70 -14.82 -11.46 -6.04
C VAL A 70 -13.57 -10.61 -6.23
N ALA A 71 -13.26 -9.69 -5.30
CA ALA A 71 -12.08 -8.84 -5.40
C ALA A 71 -10.78 -9.67 -5.51
N ARG A 72 -10.63 -10.73 -4.71
CA ARG A 72 -9.47 -11.62 -4.77
C ARG A 72 -9.41 -12.41 -6.07
N ALA A 73 -10.56 -12.89 -6.55
CA ALA A 73 -10.65 -13.55 -7.85
C ALA A 73 -10.25 -12.62 -9.02
N LEU A 74 -10.43 -11.31 -8.85
CA LEU A 74 -10.08 -10.27 -9.83
C LEU A 74 -8.70 -9.62 -9.59
N GLY A 75 -7.89 -10.19 -8.70
CA GLY A 75 -6.48 -9.79 -8.54
C GLY A 75 -6.14 -9.02 -7.26
N LEU A 76 -7.08 -8.81 -6.35
CA LEU A 76 -6.78 -8.25 -5.03
C LEU A 76 -5.85 -9.17 -4.25
N VAL A 77 -4.70 -8.63 -3.83
CA VAL A 77 -3.76 -9.27 -2.92
C VAL A 77 -4.23 -9.05 -1.47
N ASP A 78 -4.54 -10.14 -0.77
CA ASP A 78 -4.89 -10.12 0.65
C ASP A 78 -3.65 -10.30 1.55
N ILE A 79 -3.18 -9.19 2.08
CA ILE A 79 -2.00 -9.11 2.96
C ILE A 79 -2.28 -9.52 4.42
N LYS A 80 -3.45 -10.09 4.74
CA LYS A 80 -3.74 -10.57 6.11
C LYS A 80 -2.85 -11.74 6.52
N THR A 81 -2.46 -12.59 5.57
CA THR A 81 -1.59 -13.74 5.87
C THR A 81 -0.13 -13.27 6.00
N PRO A 82 0.62 -13.73 7.02
CA PRO A 82 2.02 -13.33 7.22
C PRO A 82 2.89 -13.58 5.98
N LYS A 83 2.72 -14.73 5.31
CA LYS A 83 3.48 -15.08 4.11
C LYS A 83 3.26 -14.09 2.95
N VAL A 84 2.01 -13.71 2.68
CA VAL A 84 1.70 -12.74 1.61
C VAL A 84 2.19 -11.36 2.00
N ARG A 85 1.97 -10.96 3.26
CA ARG A 85 2.47 -9.68 3.79
C ARG A 85 3.98 -9.56 3.66
N ASP A 86 4.72 -10.58 4.09
CA ASP A 86 6.17 -10.62 3.95
C ASP A 86 6.57 -10.40 2.51
N ALA A 87 6.05 -11.21 1.57
CA ALA A 87 6.40 -11.12 0.15
C ALA A 87 6.23 -9.71 -0.43
N VAL A 88 5.18 -8.99 -0.02
CA VAL A 88 4.94 -7.59 -0.42
C VAL A 88 5.94 -6.64 0.25
N CYS A 89 6.16 -6.78 1.56
CA CYS A 89 7.01 -5.86 2.32
C CYS A 89 8.50 -5.97 2.00
N VAL A 90 9.06 -7.18 1.77
CA VAL A 90 10.52 -7.35 1.52
C VAL A 90 10.99 -6.62 0.27
N GLY A 91 10.13 -6.48 -0.76
CA GLY A 91 10.48 -5.82 -2.02
C GLY A 91 11.08 -4.41 -1.82
N CYS A 92 10.59 -3.70 -0.80
CA CYS A 92 11.08 -2.38 -0.42
C CYS A 92 11.93 -2.39 0.85
N HIS A 93 11.51 -3.13 1.88
CA HIS A 93 12.08 -3.04 3.23
C HIS A 93 13.27 -4.00 3.49
N ALA A 94 13.68 -4.80 2.51
CA ALA A 94 14.93 -5.57 2.60
C ALA A 94 16.17 -4.79 2.11
N ARG A 95 15.99 -3.67 1.40
CA ARG A 95 17.09 -2.86 0.84
C ARG A 95 17.74 -1.98 1.92
N SER A 96 19.04 -1.68 1.74
CA SER A 96 19.92 -0.99 2.70
C SER A 96 19.61 0.50 2.92
N THR A 97 18.62 1.06 2.21
CA THR A 97 18.28 2.50 2.23
C THR A 97 17.32 2.88 3.37
N ARG A 98 17.56 2.40 4.59
CA ARG A 98 16.68 2.67 5.73
C ARG A 98 17.06 3.98 6.41
N SER A 99 16.18 4.98 6.34
CA SER A 99 16.26 6.17 7.21
C SER A 99 15.55 5.94 8.56
N THR A 100 14.73 4.89 8.67
CA THR A 100 13.90 4.61 9.87
C THR A 100 13.74 3.11 10.10
N VAL A 101 13.61 2.71 11.36
CA VAL A 101 13.22 1.35 11.75
C VAL A 101 11.81 1.05 11.21
N PHE A 102 11.60 -0.17 10.72
CA PHE A 102 10.33 -0.64 10.17
C PHE A 102 9.99 -2.01 10.77
N ASP A 103 8.77 -2.13 11.31
CA ASP A 103 8.18 -3.38 11.77
C ASP A 103 7.19 -3.88 10.70
N ARG A 104 7.43 -5.10 10.21
CA ARG A 104 6.63 -5.75 9.15
C ARG A 104 5.33 -6.38 9.65
N ASP A 105 5.23 -6.59 10.95
CA ASP A 105 4.05 -7.19 11.59
C ASP A 105 3.12 -6.14 12.19
N ALA A 106 3.59 -4.89 12.29
CA ALA A 106 2.76 -3.76 12.68
C ALA A 106 1.67 -3.47 11.61
N PRO A 107 0.46 -3.07 12.03
CA PRO A 107 -0.58 -2.61 11.10
C PRO A 107 -0.11 -1.42 10.26
N VAL A 108 -0.20 -1.53 8.93
CA VAL A 108 0.27 -0.49 8.00
C VAL A 108 -0.65 0.74 7.98
N HIS A 109 -1.96 0.55 8.14
CA HIS A 109 -2.95 1.63 8.25
C HIS A 109 -4.02 1.25 9.30
N PRO A 110 -3.70 1.36 10.60
CA PRO A 110 -4.63 0.97 11.66
C PRO A 110 -5.87 1.86 11.63
N ILE A 111 -7.02 1.22 11.42
CA ILE A 111 -8.32 1.86 11.56
C ILE A 111 -8.70 1.72 13.03
N GLN A 112 -8.93 2.84 13.71
CA GLN A 112 -9.49 2.77 15.06
C GLN A 112 -10.84 2.08 14.98
N ALA A 113 -11.05 1.05 15.81
CA ALA A 113 -12.38 0.46 15.93
C ALA A 113 -13.35 1.59 16.35
N PRO A 114 -14.60 1.61 15.84
CA PRO A 114 -15.59 2.54 16.36
C PRO A 114 -15.65 2.38 17.88
N ALA A 115 -15.61 3.49 18.61
CA ALA A 115 -15.81 3.47 20.05
C ALA A 115 -17.10 2.70 20.33
N LYS A 116 -17.02 1.64 21.15
CA LYS A 116 -18.23 0.96 21.60
C LYS A 116 -19.08 2.01 22.29
N SER A 117 -20.24 2.33 21.73
CA SER A 117 -21.26 3.10 22.43
C SER A 117 -21.59 2.32 23.70
N SER A 118 -21.23 2.87 24.86
CA SER A 118 -21.66 2.30 26.14
C SER A 118 -23.20 2.26 26.20
N PRO A 119 -23.77 1.24 26.86
CA PRO A 119 -25.21 1.13 27.06
C PRO A 119 -25.78 2.30 27.87
#